data_AF-A0A644UBE2-F1
#
_entry.id   AF-A0A644UBE2-F1
#
_cell.length_a   1.000
_cell.length_b   1.000
_cell.length_c   1.000
_cell.angle_alpha   90.00
_cell.angle_beta   90.00
_cell.angle_gamma   90.00
#
_symmetry.space_group_name_H-M   'P 1'
#
loop_
_entity.id
_entity.type
_entity.pdbx_description
1 polymer ?
#
loop_
_entity_poly.entity_id
_entity_poly.type
_entity_poly.pdbx_seq_one_letter_code
_entity_poly.pdbx_strand_id
1 'polypeptide(L)'
;MKIRKFEPKDRDSIVEIWYKASIIAHDFIPKEIWEAEKTTIRDQYLPLAETWVAEEEGKVIGFISLLDQYIGGLFVEPSQQGKGAGTQLIQRAQEEKGHLTVGVYSKNSAARGFYRKHGFRKTNEELQTETGEIVINKAWKQAGDSVKSGESKPAAIRALVIEDYDAVIELWQSTEGIGLSEADSRENIRRFLARNPYLSSVAEKDGEILGAVLCGHDSRRGYLHHLAVRSDRRLQGIGKRLVDISLENLKAEGIDKCHIFVFRENEKGVAFWAQNEWKARLDLTIMSKRT
;
A
#
# COMPACT_ATOMS: atom_id res chain seq x y z
N MET A 1 16.16 -23.24 -16.26
CA MET A 1 15.66 -21.99 -15.64
C MET A 1 16.54 -21.47 -14.50
N LYS A 2 16.83 -20.16 -14.48
CA LYS A 2 17.61 -19.44 -13.46
C LYS A 2 16.86 -18.19 -13.02
N ILE A 3 16.76 -17.94 -11.71
CA ILE A 3 16.24 -16.66 -11.19
C ILE A 3 17.41 -15.71 -10.88
N ARG A 4 17.37 -14.50 -11.44
CA ARG A 4 18.40 -13.47 -11.21
C ARG A 4 17.80 -12.07 -11.12
N LYS A 5 18.57 -11.12 -10.59
CA LYS A 5 18.13 -9.71 -10.57
C LYS A 5 18.00 -9.20 -12.01
N PHE A 6 17.03 -8.31 -12.19
CA PHE A 6 16.84 -7.53 -13.41
C PHE A 6 18.11 -6.75 -13.76
N GLU A 7 18.44 -6.72 -15.05
CA GLU A 7 19.46 -5.85 -15.61
C GLU A 7 18.80 -4.90 -16.64
N PRO A 8 19.34 -3.68 -16.86
CA PRO A 8 18.74 -2.72 -17.80
C PRO A 8 18.50 -3.28 -19.22
N LYS A 9 19.30 -4.26 -19.66
CA LYS A 9 19.15 -4.94 -20.96
C LYS A 9 17.89 -5.80 -21.08
N ASP A 10 17.30 -6.22 -19.95
CA ASP A 10 16.10 -7.07 -19.92
C ASP A 10 14.80 -6.26 -20.09
N ARG A 11 14.90 -4.93 -20.03
CA ARG A 11 13.76 -4.01 -19.90
C ARG A 11 12.71 -4.22 -20.98
N ASP A 12 13.13 -4.27 -22.24
CA ASP A 12 12.21 -4.39 -23.36
C ASP A 12 11.52 -5.77 -23.36
N SER A 13 12.24 -6.83 -23.00
CA SER A 13 11.67 -8.18 -22.86
C SER A 13 10.61 -8.25 -21.76
N ILE A 14 10.86 -7.59 -20.61
CA ILE A 14 9.89 -7.53 -19.50
C ILE A 14 8.62 -6.82 -19.92
N VAL A 15 8.73 -5.66 -20.57
CA VAL A 15 7.58 -4.87 -21.04
C VAL A 15 6.78 -5.66 -22.08
N GLU A 16 7.47 -6.40 -22.96
CA GLU A 16 6.80 -7.25 -23.94
C GLU A 16 6.05 -8.42 -23.29
N ILE A 17 6.68 -9.13 -22.35
CA ILE A 17 6.04 -10.21 -21.57
C ILE A 17 4.83 -9.68 -20.81
N TRP A 18 5.00 -8.56 -20.11
CA TRP A 18 3.93 -7.88 -19.38
C TRP A 18 2.73 -7.59 -20.28
N TYR A 19 2.98 -6.97 -21.44
CA TYR A 19 1.92 -6.62 -22.38
C TYR A 19 1.21 -7.86 -22.93
N LYS A 20 1.96 -8.83 -23.47
CA LYS A 20 1.38 -10.08 -24.04
C LYS A 20 0.57 -10.86 -23.01
N ALA A 21 1.08 -10.98 -21.79
CA ALA A 21 0.37 -11.67 -20.74
C ALA A 21 -0.86 -10.89 -20.25
N SER A 22 -0.78 -9.55 -20.21
CA SER A 22 -1.90 -8.70 -19.76
C SER A 22 -3.08 -8.75 -20.72
N ILE A 23 -2.87 -8.66 -22.04
CA ILE A 23 -3.97 -8.72 -23.02
C ILE A 23 -4.71 -10.08 -23.02
N ILE A 24 -4.05 -11.15 -22.59
CA ILE A 24 -4.66 -12.49 -22.47
C ILE A 24 -5.36 -12.64 -21.11
N ALA A 25 -4.68 -12.25 -20.03
CA ALA A 25 -5.17 -12.43 -18.67
C ALA A 25 -6.24 -11.41 -18.27
N HIS A 26 -6.36 -10.33 -19.03
CA HIS A 26 -7.26 -9.21 -18.84
C HIS A 26 -7.97 -8.84 -20.16
N ASP A 27 -8.45 -9.85 -20.90
CA ASP A 27 -9.22 -9.69 -22.13
C ASP A 27 -10.51 -8.85 -21.96
N PHE A 28 -10.97 -8.70 -20.71
CA PHE A 28 -12.05 -7.81 -20.31
C PHE A 28 -11.65 -6.31 -20.26
N ILE A 29 -10.38 -5.98 -20.43
CA ILE A 29 -9.86 -4.60 -20.52
C ILE A 29 -9.34 -4.37 -21.95
N PRO A 30 -9.76 -3.30 -22.65
CA PRO A 30 -9.29 -3.00 -24.01
C PRO A 30 -7.77 -2.96 -24.14
N LYS A 31 -7.24 -3.56 -25.22
CA LYS A 31 -5.78 -3.66 -25.45
C LYS A 31 -5.09 -2.30 -25.52
N GLU A 32 -5.80 -1.27 -25.94
CA GLU A 32 -5.32 0.10 -26.10
C GLU A 32 -4.91 0.70 -24.75
N ILE A 33 -5.56 0.29 -23.65
CA ILE A 33 -5.19 0.68 -22.29
C ILE A 33 -3.82 0.09 -21.93
N TRP A 34 -3.61 -1.20 -22.21
CA TRP A 34 -2.32 -1.85 -21.98
C TRP A 34 -1.21 -1.30 -22.88
N GLU A 35 -1.53 -0.90 -24.11
CA GLU A 35 -0.58 -0.26 -25.03
C GLU A 35 -0.12 1.10 -24.52
N ALA A 36 -1.05 1.93 -24.03
CA ALA A 36 -0.75 3.25 -23.49
C ALA A 36 0.16 3.18 -22.25
N GLU A 37 -0.02 2.14 -21.41
CA GLU A 37 0.74 1.95 -20.18
C GLU A 37 2.17 1.41 -20.38
N LYS A 38 2.55 0.96 -21.59
CA LYS A 38 3.91 0.43 -21.85
C LYS A 38 5.02 1.38 -21.42
N THR A 39 4.87 2.67 -21.75
CA THR A 39 5.87 3.70 -21.41
C THR A 39 5.93 3.93 -19.90
N THR A 40 4.79 3.99 -19.22
CA THR A 40 4.72 4.12 -17.76
C THR A 40 5.39 2.94 -17.06
N ILE A 41 5.10 1.70 -17.49
CA ILE A 41 5.72 0.51 -16.94
C ILE A 41 7.24 0.54 -17.16
N ARG A 42 7.67 0.86 -18.39
CA ARG A 42 9.09 0.86 -18.79
C ARG A 42 9.92 1.90 -18.04
N ASP A 43 9.43 3.14 -17.98
CA ASP A 43 10.25 4.31 -17.62
C ASP A 43 9.95 4.83 -16.21
N GLN A 44 8.81 4.49 -15.62
CA GLN A 44 8.43 4.95 -14.28
C GLN A 44 8.36 3.80 -13.28
N TYR A 45 7.68 2.70 -13.61
CA TYR A 45 7.48 1.60 -12.67
C TYR A 45 8.74 0.75 -12.47
N LEU A 46 9.35 0.23 -13.55
CA LEU A 46 10.51 -0.65 -13.44
C LEU A 46 11.72 -0.03 -12.72
N PRO A 47 12.05 1.27 -12.89
CA PRO A 47 13.13 1.90 -12.13
C PRO A 47 12.88 1.98 -10.61
N LEU A 48 11.62 1.98 -10.17
CA LEU A 48 11.24 2.07 -8.76
C LEU A 48 11.04 0.69 -8.11
N ALA A 49 10.82 -0.35 -8.92
CA ALA A 49 10.52 -1.69 -8.44
C ALA A 49 11.78 -2.56 -8.31
N GLU A 50 11.88 -3.30 -7.21
CA GLU A 50 12.86 -4.36 -7.09
C GLU A 50 12.41 -5.56 -7.93
N THR A 51 13.12 -5.83 -9.02
CA THR A 51 12.69 -6.81 -10.04
C THR A 51 13.64 -8.00 -10.16
N TRP A 52 13.06 -9.20 -10.20
CA TRP A 52 13.75 -10.45 -10.51
C TRP A 52 13.19 -11.04 -11.81
N VAL A 53 14.05 -11.66 -12.60
CA VAL A 53 13.69 -12.32 -13.86
C VAL A 53 13.95 -13.82 -13.80
N ALA A 54 13.07 -14.58 -14.45
CA ALA A 54 13.28 -15.98 -14.77
C ALA A 54 13.91 -16.06 -16.16
N GLU A 55 15.10 -16.64 -16.24
CA GLU A 55 15.84 -16.82 -17.48
C GLU A 55 15.93 -18.30 -17.85
N GLU A 56 15.74 -18.59 -19.12
CA GLU A 56 15.97 -19.91 -19.72
C GLU A 56 16.70 -19.74 -21.05
N GLU A 57 17.81 -20.47 -21.24
CA GLU A 57 18.64 -20.39 -22.45
C GLU A 57 19.05 -18.96 -22.85
N GLY A 58 19.36 -18.11 -21.85
CA GLY A 58 19.75 -16.72 -22.08
C GLY A 58 18.60 -15.77 -22.39
N LYS A 59 17.34 -16.23 -22.38
CA LYS A 59 16.14 -15.42 -22.62
C LYS A 59 15.33 -15.24 -21.35
N VAL A 60 14.87 -14.02 -21.10
CA VAL A 60 13.90 -13.75 -20.04
C VAL A 60 12.55 -14.35 -20.45
N ILE A 61 11.99 -15.21 -19.61
CA ILE A 61 10.71 -15.91 -19.83
C ILE A 61 9.64 -15.51 -18.81
N GLY A 62 10.00 -14.70 -17.82
CA GLY A 62 9.07 -14.16 -16.83
C GLY A 62 9.79 -13.26 -15.83
N PHE A 63 9.02 -12.53 -15.04
CA PHE A 63 9.56 -11.62 -14.03
C PHE A 63 8.60 -11.42 -12.87
N ILE A 64 9.14 -10.95 -11.75
CA ILE A 64 8.41 -10.44 -10.60
C ILE A 64 8.98 -9.08 -10.21
N SER A 65 8.11 -8.09 -10.05
CA SER A 65 8.46 -6.72 -9.66
C SER A 65 7.78 -6.39 -8.34
N LEU A 66 8.59 -5.94 -7.39
CA LEU A 66 8.19 -5.67 -6.02
C LEU A 66 8.30 -4.17 -5.70
N LEU A 67 7.25 -3.62 -5.10
CA LEU A 67 7.31 -2.36 -4.38
C LEU A 67 7.32 -2.71 -2.88
N ASP A 68 8.51 -2.84 -2.32
CA ASP A 68 8.75 -3.47 -1.01
C ASP A 68 8.19 -4.90 -0.94
N GLN A 69 7.08 -5.12 -0.21
CA GLN A 69 6.41 -6.42 -0.06
C GLN A 69 5.20 -6.58 -0.99
N TYR A 70 4.87 -5.56 -1.78
CA TYR A 70 3.76 -5.63 -2.73
C TYR A 70 4.24 -6.10 -4.10
N ILE A 71 3.64 -7.18 -4.60
CA ILE A 71 3.83 -7.67 -5.97
C ILE A 71 3.02 -6.77 -6.90
N GLY A 72 3.69 -5.79 -7.52
CA GLY A 72 3.05 -4.93 -8.52
C GLY A 72 3.04 -5.55 -9.92
N GLY A 73 3.89 -6.55 -10.17
CA GLY A 73 3.83 -7.35 -11.39
C GLY A 73 4.41 -8.74 -11.20
N LEU A 74 3.69 -9.76 -11.68
CA LEU A 74 4.19 -11.12 -11.83
C LEU A 74 3.65 -11.71 -13.12
N PHE A 75 4.53 -11.84 -14.11
CA PHE A 75 4.15 -12.27 -15.44
C PHE A 75 5.15 -13.30 -15.96
N VAL A 76 4.62 -14.28 -16.69
CA VAL A 76 5.38 -15.30 -17.39
C VAL A 76 4.91 -15.28 -18.83
N GLU A 77 5.85 -15.36 -19.77
CA GLU A 77 5.59 -15.46 -21.20
C GLU A 77 4.49 -16.51 -21.46
N PRO A 78 3.41 -16.18 -22.18
CA PRO A 78 2.25 -17.07 -22.32
C PRO A 78 2.60 -18.51 -22.75
N SER A 79 3.57 -18.67 -23.66
CA SER A 79 4.05 -19.99 -24.12
C SER A 79 4.87 -20.79 -23.08
N GLN A 80 5.27 -20.14 -21.99
CA GLN A 80 6.07 -20.71 -20.90
C GLN A 80 5.30 -20.85 -19.59
N GLN A 81 4.02 -20.46 -19.56
CA GLN A 81 3.15 -20.63 -18.40
C GLN A 81 2.93 -22.11 -18.06
N GLY A 82 2.70 -22.41 -16.78
CA GLY A 82 2.51 -23.78 -16.30
C GLY A 82 3.79 -24.60 -16.12
N LYS A 83 4.96 -24.08 -16.51
CA LYS A 83 6.27 -24.76 -16.39
C LYS A 83 7.06 -24.43 -15.11
N GLY A 84 6.43 -23.77 -14.14
CA GLY A 84 7.03 -23.48 -12.82
C GLY A 84 7.80 -22.16 -12.70
N ALA A 85 7.93 -21.35 -13.76
CA ALA A 85 8.62 -20.05 -13.69
C ALA A 85 8.00 -19.10 -12.66
N GLY A 86 6.67 -18.96 -12.67
CA GLY A 86 5.96 -18.13 -11.69
C GLY A 86 6.17 -18.61 -10.25
N THR A 87 6.26 -19.92 -10.04
CA THR A 87 6.51 -20.52 -8.71
C THR A 87 7.90 -20.15 -8.20
N GLN A 88 8.94 -20.29 -9.03
CA GLN A 88 10.31 -19.93 -8.64
C GLN A 88 10.46 -18.42 -8.39
N LEU A 89 9.76 -17.58 -9.16
CA LEU A 89 9.73 -16.13 -8.97
C LEU A 89 9.08 -15.75 -7.63
N ILE A 90 7.94 -16.35 -7.28
CA ILE A 90 7.32 -16.16 -5.95
C ILE A 90 8.26 -16.61 -4.84
N GLN A 91 8.87 -17.79 -4.97
CA GLN A 91 9.76 -18.32 -3.95
C GLN A 91 10.94 -17.38 -3.72
N ARG A 92 11.57 -16.86 -4.79
CA ARG A 92 12.64 -15.87 -4.65
C ARG A 92 12.15 -14.59 -3.96
N ALA A 93 10.99 -14.07 -4.33
CA ALA A 93 10.44 -12.88 -3.67
C ALA A 93 10.16 -13.13 -2.17
N GLN A 94 9.74 -14.34 -1.81
CA GLN A 94 9.52 -14.74 -0.42
C GLN A 94 10.83 -14.90 0.36
N GLU A 95 11.85 -15.48 -0.27
CA GLU A 95 13.20 -15.57 0.31
C GLU A 95 13.75 -14.16 0.61
N GLU A 96 13.48 -13.18 -0.26
CA GLU A 96 13.98 -11.81 -0.11
C GLU A 96 13.17 -10.97 0.89
N LYS A 97 11.83 -11.05 0.85
CA LYS A 97 10.94 -10.14 1.60
C LYS A 97 10.19 -10.80 2.76
N GLY A 98 10.14 -12.13 2.81
CA GLY A 98 9.27 -12.87 3.71
C GLY A 98 7.80 -12.73 3.34
N HIS A 99 7.13 -11.72 3.90
CA HIS A 99 5.71 -11.48 3.66
C HIS A 99 5.50 -10.79 2.30
N LEU A 100 4.46 -11.20 1.56
CA LEU A 100 4.11 -10.63 0.26
C LEU A 100 2.61 -10.37 0.14
N THR A 101 2.26 -9.29 -0.54
CA THR A 101 0.88 -8.92 -0.86
C THR A 101 0.70 -8.71 -2.36
N VAL A 102 -0.53 -8.87 -2.87
CA VAL A 102 -0.84 -8.69 -4.30
C VAL A 102 -2.31 -8.35 -4.52
N GLY A 103 -2.58 -7.42 -5.43
CA GLY A 103 -3.91 -7.16 -5.98
C GLY A 103 -4.16 -8.01 -7.22
N VAL A 104 -5.31 -8.71 -7.29
CA VAL A 104 -5.67 -9.53 -8.45
C VAL A 104 -7.10 -9.24 -8.86
N TYR A 105 -7.33 -8.85 -10.11
CA TYR A 105 -8.68 -8.69 -10.63
C TYR A 105 -9.55 -9.93 -10.39
N SER A 106 -10.76 -9.72 -9.91
CA SER A 106 -11.74 -10.76 -9.58
C SER A 106 -12.04 -11.67 -10.79
N LYS A 107 -12.05 -11.09 -11.99
CA LYS A 107 -12.24 -11.80 -13.26
C LYS A 107 -11.06 -12.70 -13.66
N ASN A 108 -9.84 -12.44 -13.19
CA ASN A 108 -8.66 -13.25 -13.48
C ASN A 108 -8.63 -14.53 -12.61
N SER A 109 -9.43 -15.52 -12.99
CA SER A 109 -9.56 -16.80 -12.29
C SER A 109 -8.24 -17.58 -12.23
N ALA A 110 -7.42 -17.50 -13.27
CA ALA A 110 -6.11 -18.16 -13.36
C ALA A 110 -5.15 -17.63 -12.29
N ALA A 111 -4.95 -16.31 -12.22
CA ALA A 111 -4.10 -15.68 -11.20
C ALA A 111 -4.65 -15.94 -9.79
N ARG A 112 -5.97 -15.84 -9.58
CA ARG A 112 -6.58 -16.16 -8.28
C ARG A 112 -6.28 -17.58 -7.82
N GLY A 113 -6.35 -18.55 -8.74
CA GLY A 113 -5.99 -19.94 -8.49
C GLY A 113 -4.50 -20.13 -8.22
N PHE A 114 -3.65 -19.49 -9.02
CA PHE A 114 -2.20 -19.51 -8.87
C PHE A 114 -1.75 -19.00 -7.50
N TYR A 115 -2.16 -17.78 -7.10
CA TYR A 115 -1.81 -17.23 -5.78
C TYR A 115 -2.37 -18.08 -4.64
N ARG A 116 -3.58 -18.61 -4.76
CA ARG A 116 -4.16 -19.51 -3.75
C ARG A 116 -3.34 -20.78 -3.54
N LYS A 117 -2.80 -21.38 -4.62
CA LYS A 117 -1.91 -22.55 -4.55
C LYS A 117 -0.57 -22.23 -3.89
N HIS A 118 -0.09 -20.99 -4.02
CA HIS A 118 1.17 -20.53 -3.44
C HIS A 118 1.01 -19.94 -2.03
N GLY A 119 -0.09 -20.25 -1.32
CA GLY A 119 -0.27 -19.85 0.08
C GLY A 119 -0.88 -18.46 0.29
N PHE A 120 -1.24 -17.74 -0.78
CA PHE A 120 -1.93 -16.46 -0.64
C PHE A 120 -3.40 -16.66 -0.27
N ARG A 121 -3.88 -15.84 0.67
CA ARG A 121 -5.27 -15.80 1.14
C ARG A 121 -5.88 -14.44 0.82
N LYS A 122 -7.16 -14.43 0.45
CA LYS A 122 -7.93 -13.20 0.23
C LYS A 122 -7.97 -12.40 1.54
N THR A 123 -7.69 -11.11 1.46
CA THR A 123 -7.76 -10.19 2.60
C THR A 123 -8.97 -9.27 2.49
N ASN A 124 -9.16 -8.60 1.35
CA ASN A 124 -10.33 -7.76 1.06
C ASN A 124 -10.62 -7.72 -0.47
N GLU A 125 -11.65 -6.95 -0.85
CA GLU A 125 -11.97 -6.60 -2.24
C GLU A 125 -12.21 -5.10 -2.32
N GLU A 126 -11.82 -4.49 -3.42
CA GLU A 126 -11.97 -3.06 -3.69
C GLU A 126 -12.39 -2.85 -5.14
N LEU A 127 -13.21 -1.84 -5.40
CA LEU A 127 -13.59 -1.44 -6.75
C LEU A 127 -12.55 -0.46 -7.28
N GLN A 128 -11.85 -0.81 -8.36
CA GLN A 128 -10.97 0.13 -9.03
C GLN A 128 -11.82 1.05 -9.91
N THR A 129 -11.84 2.33 -9.58
CA THR A 129 -12.67 3.36 -10.24
C THR A 129 -12.30 3.58 -11.70
N GLU A 130 -11.03 3.40 -12.07
CA GLU A 130 -10.51 3.61 -13.43
C GLU A 130 -10.99 2.55 -14.42
N THR A 131 -11.06 1.30 -13.98
CA THR A 131 -11.45 0.15 -14.82
C THR A 131 -12.89 -0.30 -14.56
N GLY A 132 -13.48 0.11 -13.44
CA GLY A 132 -14.76 -0.39 -12.94
C GLY A 132 -14.70 -1.84 -12.44
N GLU A 133 -13.50 -2.40 -12.28
CA GLU A 133 -13.30 -3.81 -11.95
C GLU A 133 -13.00 -4.03 -10.47
N ILE A 134 -13.49 -5.14 -9.92
CA ILE A 134 -13.17 -5.53 -8.54
C ILE A 134 -11.77 -6.15 -8.50
N VAL A 135 -10.90 -5.60 -7.66
CA VAL A 135 -9.59 -6.14 -7.32
C VAL A 135 -9.69 -6.90 -5.99
N ILE A 136 -9.25 -8.16 -5.99
CA ILE A 136 -9.15 -8.99 -4.79
C ILE A 136 -7.72 -8.90 -4.27
N ASN A 137 -7.54 -8.23 -3.14
CA ASN A 137 -6.25 -8.20 -2.48
C ASN A 137 -5.99 -9.52 -1.73
N LYS A 138 -4.74 -9.95 -1.77
CA LYS A 138 -4.29 -11.21 -1.19
C LYS A 138 -2.96 -11.02 -0.48
N ALA A 139 -2.76 -11.77 0.59
CA ALA A 139 -1.51 -11.79 1.34
C ALA A 139 -1.01 -13.22 1.50
N TRP A 140 0.30 -13.41 1.40
CA TRP A 140 0.94 -14.71 1.60
C TRP A 140 0.91 -15.13 3.07
N LYS A 141 0.62 -16.41 3.31
CA LYS A 141 0.63 -17.02 4.65
C LYS A 141 1.59 -18.21 4.67
N GLN A 142 2.51 -18.25 5.64
CA GLN A 142 3.49 -19.32 5.75
C GLN A 142 2.83 -20.63 6.22
N ALA A 143 3.26 -21.76 5.65
CA ALA A 143 2.91 -23.08 6.15
C ALA A 143 3.68 -23.34 7.46
N GLY A 144 3.04 -23.03 8.58
CA GLY A 144 3.66 -23.03 9.91
C GLY A 144 3.02 -22.02 10.86
N ASP A 145 2.33 -21.01 10.31
CA ASP A 145 1.51 -20.09 11.08
C ASP A 145 0.20 -20.76 11.52
N SER A 146 0.28 -21.62 12.52
CA SER A 146 -0.83 -21.91 13.43
C SER A 146 -1.10 -20.65 14.27
N VAL A 147 -1.55 -19.58 13.61
CA VAL A 147 -2.39 -18.59 14.27
C VAL A 147 -3.74 -19.24 14.37
N LYS A 148 -4.15 -19.48 15.62
CA LYS A 148 -5.49 -19.86 16.05
C LYS A 148 -6.52 -19.28 15.09
N SER A 149 -7.31 -20.16 14.48
CA SER A 149 -8.55 -19.82 13.80
C SER A 149 -9.51 -19.25 14.84
N GLY A 150 -9.30 -18.00 15.22
CA GLY A 150 -10.34 -17.12 15.71
C GLY A 150 -10.51 -16.08 14.62
N GLU A 151 -11.72 -15.96 14.07
CA GLU A 151 -12.15 -14.75 13.40
C GLU A 151 -12.02 -13.59 14.41
N SER A 152 -10.83 -13.03 14.52
CA SER A 152 -10.62 -11.80 15.25
C SER A 152 -11.17 -10.72 14.35
N LYS A 153 -12.28 -10.09 14.76
CA LYS A 153 -12.83 -8.92 14.08
C LYS A 153 -11.70 -7.93 13.71
N PRO A 154 -11.75 -7.30 12.53
CA PRO A 154 -10.80 -6.27 12.16
C PRO A 154 -10.79 -5.19 13.25
N ALA A 155 -9.61 -4.59 13.49
CA ALA A 155 -9.49 -3.49 14.46
C ALA A 155 -10.57 -2.44 14.18
N ALA A 156 -11.34 -2.11 15.21
CA ALA A 156 -12.41 -1.14 15.13
C ALA A 156 -11.79 0.25 14.95
N ILE A 157 -12.26 1.02 13.98
CA ILE A 157 -11.88 2.42 13.89
C ILE A 157 -12.94 3.22 14.65
N ARG A 158 -12.50 4.06 15.57
CA ARG A 158 -13.36 4.99 16.30
C ARG A 158 -12.68 6.34 16.42
N ALA A 159 -13.48 7.36 16.79
CA ALA A 159 -12.96 8.68 17.06
C ALA A 159 -11.88 8.62 18.17
N LEU A 160 -10.81 9.40 17.96
CA LEU A 160 -9.79 9.66 18.96
C LEU A 160 -10.37 10.58 20.04
N VAL A 161 -10.30 10.14 21.30
CA VAL A 161 -10.71 10.94 22.46
C VAL A 161 -9.50 11.31 23.32
N ILE A 162 -9.64 12.29 24.21
CA ILE A 162 -8.50 12.78 24.98
C ILE A 162 -7.97 11.75 25.99
N GLU A 163 -8.81 10.78 26.36
CA GLU A 163 -8.46 9.65 27.22
C GLU A 163 -7.45 8.70 26.54
N ASP A 164 -7.41 8.66 25.20
CA ASP A 164 -6.44 7.85 24.44
C ASP A 164 -5.04 8.48 24.40
N TYR A 165 -4.86 9.72 24.92
CA TYR A 165 -3.65 10.52 24.73
C TYR A 165 -2.36 9.77 25.06
N ASP A 166 -2.31 9.09 26.20
CA ASP A 166 -1.08 8.41 26.65
C ASP A 166 -0.66 7.30 25.68
N ALA A 167 -1.62 6.49 25.23
CA ALA A 167 -1.35 5.42 24.26
C ALA A 167 -0.95 5.97 22.88
N VAL A 168 -1.57 7.08 22.47
CA VAL A 168 -1.31 7.69 21.16
C VAL A 168 0.03 8.42 21.14
N ILE A 169 0.39 9.15 22.20
CA ILE A 169 1.68 9.83 22.27
C ILE A 169 2.82 8.82 22.35
N GLU A 170 2.66 7.71 23.08
CA GLU A 170 3.63 6.61 23.12
C GLU A 170 3.80 5.98 21.72
N LEU A 171 2.69 5.70 21.03
CA LEU A 171 2.72 5.19 19.67
C LEU A 171 3.47 6.13 18.72
N TRP A 172 3.18 7.43 18.75
CA TRP A 172 3.84 8.42 17.90
C TRP A 172 5.33 8.57 18.24
N GLN A 173 5.69 8.61 19.52
CA GLN A 173 7.09 8.68 19.97
C GLN A 173 7.91 7.48 19.52
N SER A 174 7.31 6.28 19.51
CA SER A 174 7.95 5.04 19.06
C SER A 174 8.03 4.89 17.54
N THR A 175 7.41 5.79 16.77
CA THR A 175 7.31 5.67 15.31
C THR A 175 8.36 6.51 14.61
N GLU A 176 9.29 5.83 13.96
CA GLU A 176 10.28 6.45 13.06
C GLU A 176 9.60 7.35 12.01
N GLY A 177 10.12 8.57 11.84
CA GLY A 177 9.62 9.53 10.84
C GLY A 177 8.47 10.43 11.31
N ILE A 178 8.06 10.33 12.58
CA ILE A 178 7.15 11.28 13.23
C ILE A 178 7.96 12.25 14.08
N GLY A 179 7.71 13.56 13.88
CA GLY A 179 8.33 14.63 14.65
C GLY A 179 7.29 15.25 15.57
N LEU A 180 7.50 15.13 16.88
CA LEU A 180 6.63 15.72 17.90
C LEU A 180 7.18 17.06 18.38
N SER A 181 6.28 17.91 18.87
CA SER A 181 6.58 19.24 19.38
C SER A 181 5.66 19.61 20.55
N GLU A 182 5.82 20.82 21.11
CA GLU A 182 4.92 21.38 22.13
C GLU A 182 3.44 21.43 21.67
N ALA A 183 3.18 21.47 20.36
CA ALA A 183 1.83 21.40 19.80
C ALA A 183 1.13 20.06 20.12
N ASP A 184 1.90 19.01 20.44
CA ASP A 184 1.41 17.66 20.73
C ASP A 184 1.28 17.38 22.24
N SER A 185 1.38 18.44 23.07
CA SER A 185 1.07 18.34 24.50
C SER A 185 -0.41 17.97 24.72
N ARG A 186 -0.71 17.30 25.84
CA ARG A 186 -2.07 16.86 26.18
C ARG A 186 -3.10 17.99 26.08
N GLU A 187 -2.75 19.16 26.59
CA GLU A 187 -3.62 20.33 26.58
C GLU A 187 -3.89 20.85 25.16
N ASN A 188 -2.86 20.86 24.30
CA ASN A 188 -3.03 21.29 22.91
C ASN A 188 -3.82 20.27 22.09
N ILE A 189 -3.55 18.98 22.24
CA ILE A 189 -4.34 17.92 21.61
C ILE A 189 -5.80 17.97 22.08
N ARG A 190 -6.07 18.18 23.37
CA ARG A 190 -7.43 18.35 23.90
C ARG A 190 -8.18 19.48 23.20
N ARG A 191 -7.54 20.66 23.04
CA ARG A 191 -8.13 21.80 22.32
C ARG A 191 -8.32 21.49 20.84
N PHE A 192 -7.37 20.80 20.23
CA PHE A 192 -7.44 20.40 18.83
C PHE A 192 -8.62 19.46 18.58
N LEU A 193 -8.80 18.42 19.39
CA LEU A 193 -9.92 17.49 19.29
C LEU A 193 -11.26 18.17 19.55
N ALA A 194 -11.33 19.07 20.53
CA ALA A 194 -12.55 19.83 20.80
C ALA A 194 -12.97 20.75 19.63
N ARG A 195 -11.99 21.28 18.89
CA ARG A 195 -12.24 22.08 17.67
C ARG A 195 -12.58 21.22 16.45
N ASN A 196 -12.12 19.98 16.42
CA ASN A 196 -12.19 19.07 15.28
C ASN A 196 -12.86 17.74 15.69
N PRO A 197 -14.14 17.77 16.11
CA PRO A 197 -14.80 16.59 16.64
C PRO A 197 -14.89 15.48 15.58
N TYR A 198 -14.61 14.23 15.96
CA TYR A 198 -14.71 13.03 15.11
C TYR A 198 -13.76 12.95 13.90
N LEU A 199 -12.96 13.99 13.61
CA LEU A 199 -12.04 13.97 12.48
C LEU A 199 -10.81 13.08 12.72
N SER A 200 -10.29 13.11 13.95
CA SER A 200 -9.18 12.25 14.38
C SER A 200 -9.67 10.88 14.79
N SER A 201 -8.91 9.82 14.49
CA SER A 201 -9.33 8.44 14.70
C SER A 201 -8.22 7.54 15.24
N VAL A 202 -8.63 6.49 15.95
CA VAL A 202 -7.76 5.39 16.39
C VAL A 202 -8.27 4.07 15.86
N ALA A 203 -7.34 3.16 15.61
CA ALA A 203 -7.61 1.75 15.37
C ALA A 203 -7.42 0.99 16.67
N GLU A 204 -8.50 0.51 17.26
CA GLU A 204 -8.50 -0.21 18.53
C GLU A 204 -8.81 -1.69 18.31
N LYS A 205 -8.14 -2.54 19.08
CA LYS A 205 -8.51 -3.94 19.20
C LYS A 205 -8.24 -4.43 20.62
N ASP A 206 -9.24 -5.06 21.23
CA ASP A 206 -9.14 -5.64 22.58
C ASP A 206 -8.62 -4.62 23.63
N GLY A 207 -9.01 -3.35 23.50
CA GLY A 207 -8.56 -2.26 24.38
C GLY A 207 -7.18 -1.67 24.02
N GLU A 208 -6.48 -2.22 23.04
CA GLU A 208 -5.17 -1.71 22.60
C GLU A 208 -5.29 -0.80 21.37
N ILE A 209 -4.60 0.35 21.42
CA ILE A 209 -4.43 1.22 20.27
C ILE A 209 -3.36 0.64 19.33
N LEU A 210 -3.78 0.25 18.13
CA LEU A 210 -2.92 -0.31 17.09
C LEU A 210 -2.44 0.73 16.08
N GLY A 211 -3.16 1.83 15.96
CA GLY A 211 -2.84 2.94 15.07
C GLY A 211 -3.64 4.18 15.42
N ALA A 212 -3.13 5.35 15.04
CA ALA A 212 -3.78 6.63 15.31
C ALA A 212 -3.50 7.61 14.17
N VAL A 213 -4.51 8.42 13.84
CA VAL A 213 -4.38 9.56 12.94
C VAL A 213 -4.92 10.82 13.60
N LEU A 214 -4.11 11.88 13.64
CA LEU A 214 -4.53 13.22 14.05
C LEU A 214 -4.93 14.02 12.82
N CYS A 215 -6.23 14.30 12.71
CA CYS A 215 -6.85 14.99 11.59
C CYS A 215 -7.70 16.17 12.08
N GLY A 216 -7.63 17.29 11.37
CA GLY A 216 -8.45 18.47 11.61
C GLY A 216 -8.48 19.39 10.41
N HIS A 217 -9.17 20.52 10.54
CA HIS A 217 -9.27 21.51 9.48
C HIS A 217 -9.37 22.94 10.05
N ASP A 218 -9.11 23.93 9.19
CA ASP A 218 -9.23 25.36 9.50
C ASP A 218 -10.47 26.01 8.86
N SER A 219 -11.47 25.18 8.49
CA SER A 219 -12.62 25.51 7.65
C SER A 219 -12.32 25.76 6.16
N ARG A 220 -11.06 25.75 5.72
CA ARG A 220 -10.69 25.91 4.31
C ARG A 220 -9.95 24.69 3.77
N ARG A 221 -9.11 24.07 4.58
CA ARG A 221 -8.27 22.93 4.25
C ARG A 221 -8.25 21.94 5.40
N GLY A 222 -8.22 20.65 5.04
CA GLY A 222 -7.96 19.56 5.96
C GLY A 222 -6.46 19.36 6.14
N TYR A 223 -6.09 18.79 7.27
CA TYR A 223 -4.71 18.48 7.62
C TYR A 223 -4.65 17.12 8.33
N LEU A 224 -3.80 16.22 7.84
CA LEU A 224 -3.36 15.05 8.60
C LEU A 224 -1.97 15.34 9.17
N HIS A 225 -1.89 15.40 10.50
CA HIS A 225 -0.66 15.78 11.20
C HIS A 225 0.21 14.57 11.49
N HIS A 226 -0.34 13.59 12.22
CA HIS A 226 0.39 12.40 12.63
C HIS A 226 -0.40 11.17 12.23
N LEU A 227 0.21 10.28 11.46
CA LEU A 227 -0.33 8.96 11.15
C LEU A 227 0.69 7.91 11.59
N ALA A 228 0.29 7.04 12.51
CA ALA A 228 1.10 5.92 12.94
C ALA A 228 0.30 4.63 13.03
N VAL A 229 0.98 3.53 12.76
CA VAL A 229 0.51 2.17 13.05
C VAL A 229 1.66 1.43 13.73
N ARG A 230 1.35 0.69 14.81
CA ARG A 230 2.33 -0.13 15.52
C ARG A 230 3.09 -1.01 14.54
N SER A 231 4.41 -1.09 14.70
CA SER A 231 5.29 -1.80 13.77
C SER A 231 4.86 -3.26 13.54
N ASP A 232 4.42 -3.95 14.59
CA ASP A 232 3.93 -5.33 14.57
C ASP A 232 2.49 -5.50 14.03
N ARG A 233 1.86 -4.41 13.58
CA ARG A 233 0.50 -4.38 13.01
C ARG A 233 0.45 -3.64 11.66
N ARG A 234 1.60 -3.25 11.10
CA ARG A 234 1.69 -2.62 9.76
C ARG A 234 1.32 -3.62 8.66
N LEU A 235 1.05 -3.09 7.47
CA LEU A 235 0.72 -3.86 6.25
C LEU A 235 -0.60 -4.64 6.33
N GLN A 236 -1.45 -4.33 7.33
CA GLN A 236 -2.79 -4.91 7.49
C GLN A 236 -3.90 -3.94 7.04
N GLY A 237 -3.56 -2.88 6.28
CA GLY A 237 -4.50 -1.87 5.81
C GLY A 237 -5.00 -0.89 6.89
N ILE A 238 -4.52 -0.97 8.13
CA ILE A 238 -4.93 -0.09 9.25
C ILE A 238 -4.68 1.38 8.92
N GLY A 239 -3.49 1.71 8.42
CA GLY A 239 -3.11 3.09 8.09
C GLY A 239 -4.01 3.70 7.01
N LYS A 240 -4.29 2.95 5.94
CA LYS A 240 -5.21 3.38 4.89
C LYS A 240 -6.62 3.61 5.44
N ARG A 241 -7.17 2.67 6.22
CA ARG A 241 -8.50 2.80 6.82
C ARG A 241 -8.63 4.03 7.72
N LEU A 242 -7.59 4.34 8.50
CA LEU A 242 -7.55 5.55 9.32
C LEU A 242 -7.61 6.81 8.45
N VAL A 243 -6.81 6.86 7.38
CA VAL A 243 -6.81 7.97 6.42
C VAL A 243 -8.15 8.13 5.72
N ASP A 244 -8.70 7.04 5.17
CA ASP A 244 -9.96 7.05 4.43
C ASP A 244 -11.10 7.61 5.28
N ILE A 245 -11.23 7.16 6.53
CA ILE A 245 -12.26 7.65 7.47
C ILE A 245 -12.05 9.15 7.78
N SER A 246 -10.82 9.58 8.01
CA SER A 246 -10.54 11.01 8.23
C SER A 246 -10.88 11.86 7.01
N LEU A 247 -10.61 11.37 5.79
CA LEU A 247 -10.96 12.07 4.54
C LEU A 247 -12.48 12.11 4.30
N GLU A 248 -13.18 11.02 4.59
CA GLU A 248 -14.65 10.97 4.54
C GLU A 248 -15.28 11.97 5.51
N ASN A 249 -14.78 12.04 6.74
CA ASN A 249 -15.27 12.99 7.75
C ASN A 249 -14.96 14.44 7.36
N LEU A 250 -13.76 14.73 6.83
CA LEU A 250 -13.45 16.06 6.27
C LEU A 250 -14.40 16.46 5.14
N LYS A 251 -14.70 15.53 4.24
CA LYS A 251 -15.64 15.76 3.13
C LYS A 251 -17.06 16.01 3.65
N ALA A 252 -17.50 15.30 4.68
CA ALA A 252 -18.79 15.52 5.32
C ALA A 252 -18.92 16.93 5.93
N GLU A 253 -17.81 17.55 6.33
CA GLU A 253 -17.74 18.94 6.79
C GLU A 253 -17.52 19.96 5.66
N GLY A 254 -17.58 19.53 4.39
CA GLY A 254 -17.43 20.40 3.22
C GLY A 254 -15.98 20.77 2.90
N ILE A 255 -15.01 19.97 3.33
CA ILE A 255 -13.58 20.21 3.10
C ILE A 255 -13.07 19.34 1.95
N ASP A 256 -12.90 19.96 0.78
CA ASP A 256 -12.55 19.24 -0.46
C ASP A 256 -11.04 19.05 -0.69
N LYS A 257 -10.19 19.59 0.20
CA LYS A 257 -8.73 19.51 0.01
C LYS A 257 -8.00 19.35 1.34
N CYS A 258 -7.20 18.29 1.42
CA CYS A 258 -6.38 17.96 2.58
C CYS A 258 -4.87 18.08 2.27
N HIS A 259 -4.09 18.45 3.27
CA HIS A 259 -2.65 18.55 3.21
C HIS A 259 -1.98 17.66 4.27
N ILE A 260 -0.79 17.19 3.94
CA ILE A 260 0.10 16.45 4.83
C ILE A 260 1.47 17.09 4.78
N PHE A 261 2.21 16.95 5.87
CA PHE A 261 3.59 17.39 5.97
C PHE A 261 4.45 16.18 6.29
N VAL A 262 5.37 15.86 5.39
CA VAL A 262 6.20 14.66 5.48
C VAL A 262 7.65 15.12 5.44
N PHE A 263 8.48 14.66 6.37
CA PHE A 263 9.92 14.88 6.32
C PHE A 263 10.48 14.27 5.03
N ARG A 264 11.40 14.99 4.38
CA ARG A 264 11.95 14.55 3.08
C ARG A 264 12.69 13.22 3.19
N GLU A 265 13.28 12.98 4.35
CA GLU A 265 14.06 11.80 4.71
C GLU A 265 13.16 10.61 5.12
N ASN A 266 11.85 10.83 5.30
CA ASN A 266 10.91 9.77 5.66
C ASN A 266 10.45 9.01 4.40
N GLU A 267 11.35 8.22 3.82
CA GLU A 267 11.12 7.46 2.58
C GLU A 267 9.89 6.54 2.69
N LYS A 268 9.74 5.84 3.82
CA LYS A 268 8.59 4.96 4.09
C LYS A 268 7.27 5.74 4.08
N GLY A 269 7.24 6.90 4.72
CA GLY A 269 6.09 7.80 4.73
C GLY A 269 5.76 8.31 3.33
N VAL A 270 6.76 8.82 2.60
CA VAL A 270 6.58 9.29 1.22
C VAL A 270 6.01 8.19 0.32
N ALA A 271 6.55 6.97 0.40
CA ALA A 271 6.05 5.83 -0.37
C ALA A 271 4.60 5.48 -0.02
N PHE A 272 4.24 5.45 1.28
CA PHE A 272 2.87 5.22 1.72
C PHE A 272 1.91 6.25 1.12
N TRP A 273 2.23 7.55 1.21
CA TRP A 273 1.36 8.59 0.71
C TRP A 273 1.22 8.55 -0.80
N ALA A 274 2.32 8.33 -1.54
CA ALA A 274 2.29 8.19 -2.99
C ALA A 274 1.43 6.98 -3.45
N GLN A 275 1.52 5.85 -2.75
CA GLN A 275 0.69 4.66 -3.00
C GLN A 275 -0.81 4.90 -2.74
N ASN A 276 -1.16 5.88 -1.91
CA ASN A 276 -2.54 6.25 -1.61
C ASN A 276 -2.94 7.54 -2.37
N GLU A 277 -2.37 7.76 -3.55
CA GLU A 277 -2.74 8.81 -4.50
C GLU A 277 -2.49 10.25 -4.01
N TRP A 278 -1.70 10.43 -2.94
CA TRP A 278 -1.29 11.77 -2.50
C TRP A 278 -0.18 12.29 -3.41
N LYS A 279 -0.31 13.56 -3.81
CA LYS A 279 0.63 14.23 -4.72
C LYS A 279 1.42 15.31 -4.01
N ALA A 280 2.73 15.29 -4.20
CA ALA A 280 3.61 16.36 -3.73
C ALA A 280 3.26 17.70 -4.42
N ARG A 281 3.28 18.78 -3.64
CA ARG A 281 3.05 20.15 -4.14
C ARG A 281 4.38 20.81 -4.46
N LEU A 282 4.87 20.59 -5.68
CA LEU A 282 6.15 21.13 -6.15
C LEU A 282 6.08 22.64 -6.45
N ASP A 283 4.87 23.19 -6.55
CA ASP A 283 4.60 24.61 -6.77
C ASP A 283 4.65 25.45 -5.47
N LEU A 284 4.74 24.82 -4.30
CA LEU A 284 4.70 25.49 -3.00
C LEU A 284 5.87 25.08 -2.10
N THR A 285 6.43 26.06 -1.39
CA THR A 285 7.41 25.84 -0.32
C THR A 285 6.73 26.09 1.02
N ILE A 286 6.93 25.17 1.98
CA ILE A 286 6.47 25.35 3.36
C ILE A 286 7.35 26.39 4.04
N MET A 287 6.74 27.42 4.60
CA MET A 287 7.41 28.46 5.39
C MET A 287 6.76 28.57 6.76
N SER A 288 7.56 28.79 7.80
CA SER A 288 7.09 28.87 9.17
C SER A 288 7.74 30.05 9.90
N LYS A 289 6.97 30.71 10.77
CA LYS A 289 7.43 31.75 11.69
C LYS A 289 6.84 31.46 13.06
N ARG A 290 7.63 31.60 14.13
CA ARG A 290 7.11 31.49 15.50
C ARG A 290 6.14 32.65 15.77
N THR A 291 4.96 32.31 16.26
CA THR A 291 3.91 33.24 16.68
C THR A 291 3.92 33.41 18.19
#